data_AF-A0A017T958-F1
#
_entry.id   AF-A0A017T958-F1
#
_cell.length_a   1.000
_cell.length_b   1.000
_cell.length_c   1.000
_cell.angle_alpha   90.00
_cell.angle_beta   90.00
_cell.angle_gamma   90.00
#
_symmetry.space_group_name_H-M   'P 1'
#
loop_
_entity.id
_entity.type
_entity.pdbx_description
1 polymer ?
#
loop_
_entity_poly.entity_id
_entity_poly.type
_entity_poly.pdbx_seq_one_letter_code
_entity_poly.pdbx_strand_id
1 'polypeptide(L)'
;MGDEKDGKQAKASATSGAGEGKKAEGKAEEGKTEGKEESPEQEWLSGLVRELFQTEKSAKTHPIVEADRLGDVPPAQALRAVAAHAERAFADLPTLAQIHDLPDSDGGTAVGAAFSALRDSMGDLLLTAEKSYRGTVLGMRHGVDLVELVQHVAAHHGDKTLAVWCTRWLSERRPLVEACARELAWFAANPERAAEPAKDNPLAFMLHGLVHGVEVVAEKVRGVVR
;
A
#
# COMPACT_ATOMS: atom_id res chain seq x y z
N MET A 1 80.71 -4.88 -5.04
CA MET A 1 80.22 -3.51 -4.84
C MET A 1 78.97 -3.63 -3.99
N GLY A 2 79.09 -3.71 -2.67
CA GLY A 2 79.54 -2.62 -1.76
C GLY A 2 78.26 -1.87 -1.38
N ASP A 3 77.83 -1.71 -0.13
CA ASP A 3 78.49 -1.64 1.18
C ASP A 3 77.34 -1.75 2.23
N GLU A 4 77.41 -2.57 3.28
CA GLU A 4 77.94 -2.21 4.62
C GLU A 4 76.95 -1.30 5.40
N LYS A 5 76.31 -1.68 6.52
CA LYS A 5 76.78 -1.96 7.90
C LYS A 5 75.56 -2.39 8.76
N ASP A 6 75.61 -3.49 9.52
CA ASP A 6 76.04 -3.65 10.93
C ASP A 6 75.07 -3.17 12.04
N GLY A 7 74.93 -4.00 13.08
CA GLY A 7 74.47 -3.64 14.44
C GLY A 7 73.22 -4.41 14.91
N LYS A 8 73.28 -5.68 15.31
CA LYS A 8 73.76 -6.26 16.60
C LYS A 8 72.81 -6.07 17.81
N GLN A 9 72.15 -7.19 18.15
CA GLN A 9 71.86 -7.79 19.48
C GLN A 9 71.22 -6.97 20.62
N ALA A 10 70.13 -7.52 21.19
CA ALA A 10 70.06 -8.16 22.53
C ALA A 10 68.57 -8.25 22.97
N LYS A 11 67.98 -9.45 23.07
CA LYS A 11 67.83 -10.30 24.28
C LYS A 11 67.00 -9.71 25.44
N ALA A 12 65.86 -10.39 25.63
CA ALA A 12 65.44 -11.07 26.87
C ALA A 12 64.50 -10.37 27.87
N SER A 13 63.44 -11.14 28.15
CA SER A 13 62.84 -11.46 29.46
C SER A 13 61.94 -10.44 30.17
N ALA A 14 60.64 -10.71 30.02
CA ALA A 14 59.70 -11.10 31.08
C ALA A 14 60.07 -10.82 32.56
N THR A 15 59.13 -10.20 33.28
CA THR A 15 58.77 -10.44 34.70
C THR A 15 57.40 -9.76 34.90
N SER A 16 56.28 -10.50 34.91
CA SER A 16 55.58 -11.02 36.10
C SER A 16 55.41 -10.00 37.22
N GLY A 17 54.18 -9.57 37.46
CA GLY A 17 53.80 -8.75 38.61
C GLY A 17 52.33 -8.96 38.94
N ALA A 18 52.05 -9.97 39.76
CA ALA A 18 50.77 -10.15 40.42
C ALA A 18 50.57 -9.04 41.47
N GLY A 19 49.36 -8.49 41.52
CA GLY A 19 48.94 -7.53 42.53
C GLY A 19 47.42 -7.62 42.72
N GLU A 20 47.02 -8.31 43.78
CA GLU A 20 45.64 -8.42 44.26
C GLU A 20 45.04 -7.06 44.65
N GLY A 21 43.76 -6.90 44.31
CA GLY A 21 42.74 -6.41 45.24
C GLY A 21 42.61 -4.89 45.42
N LYS A 22 41.59 -4.31 44.78
CA LYS A 22 40.55 -3.57 45.52
C LYS A 22 39.30 -3.30 44.66
N LYS A 23 38.18 -3.76 45.20
CA LYS A 23 36.79 -3.39 44.91
C LYS A 23 36.66 -1.90 44.56
N ALA A 24 36.09 -1.63 43.39
CA ALA A 24 35.30 -0.43 43.15
C ALA A 24 34.04 -0.89 42.41
N GLU A 25 32.94 -0.96 43.16
CA GLU A 25 31.58 -1.04 42.63
C GLU A 25 31.32 0.26 41.85
N GLY A 26 31.71 0.27 40.58
CA GLY A 26 31.25 1.23 39.61
C GLY A 26 29.89 0.78 39.11
N LYS A 27 28.84 1.33 39.71
CA LYS A 27 27.46 1.28 39.22
C LYS A 27 27.52 1.72 37.75
N ALA A 28 27.38 0.77 36.82
CA ALA A 28 27.14 1.11 35.43
C ALA A 28 25.78 1.82 35.42
N GLU A 29 25.82 3.14 35.27
CA GLU A 29 24.67 3.90 34.83
C GLU A 29 24.24 3.26 33.52
N GLU A 30 23.12 2.54 33.58
CA GLU A 30 22.29 2.26 32.43
C GLU A 30 22.07 3.61 31.75
N GLY A 31 22.79 3.81 30.64
CA GLY A 31 22.49 4.86 29.69
C GLY A 31 21.04 4.68 29.31
N LYS A 32 20.18 5.46 29.94
CA LYS A 32 18.84 5.77 29.46
C LYS A 32 19.08 6.26 28.04
N THR A 33 18.80 5.42 27.07
CA THR A 33 18.61 5.84 25.69
C THR A 33 17.49 6.87 25.78
N GLU A 34 17.84 8.15 25.78
CA GLU A 34 16.89 9.24 25.66
C GLU A 34 16.16 8.97 24.35
N GLY A 35 14.92 8.50 24.45
CA GLY A 35 14.03 8.34 23.31
C GLY A 35 13.95 9.70 22.66
N LYS A 36 14.51 9.82 21.46
CA LYS A 36 14.39 11.01 20.63
C LYS A 36 12.89 11.20 20.43
N GLU A 37 12.29 12.22 21.06
CA GLU A 37 10.89 12.55 20.81
C GLU A 37 10.76 12.78 19.30
N GLU A 38 9.97 11.92 18.64
CA GLU A 38 9.64 12.09 17.23
C GLU A 38 8.92 13.44 17.09
N SER A 39 9.32 14.24 16.11
CA SER A 39 8.59 15.48 15.85
C SER A 39 7.16 15.12 15.41
N PRO A 40 6.13 15.92 15.74
CA PRO A 40 4.75 15.63 15.34
C PRO A 40 4.64 15.30 13.85
N GLU A 41 5.42 15.96 13.01
CA GLU A 41 5.46 15.74 11.56
C GLU A 41 6.04 14.37 11.16
N GLN A 42 7.01 13.83 11.91
CA GLN A 42 7.52 12.47 11.71
C GLN A 42 6.45 11.43 12.05
N GLU A 43 5.64 11.69 13.09
CA GLU A 43 4.48 10.85 13.42
C GLU A 43 3.43 10.87 12.31
N TRP A 44 3.12 12.06 11.77
CA TRP A 44 2.22 12.23 10.63
C TRP A 44 2.71 11.48 9.39
N LEU A 45 3.99 11.65 9.04
CA LEU A 45 4.59 10.98 7.89
C LEU A 45 4.59 9.45 8.07
N SER A 46 4.88 8.97 9.27
CA SER A 46 4.80 7.56 9.62
C SER A 46 3.39 6.99 9.46
N GLY A 47 2.36 7.74 9.86
CA GLY A 47 0.96 7.38 9.64
C GLY A 47 0.60 7.25 8.17
N LEU A 48 0.97 8.24 7.36
CA LEU A 48 0.71 8.25 5.91
C LEU A 48 1.45 7.11 5.19
N VAL A 49 2.69 6.81 5.58
CA VAL A 49 3.48 5.74 4.97
C VAL A 49 2.91 4.36 5.30
N ARG A 50 2.43 4.14 6.53
CA ARG A 50 1.69 2.91 6.86
C ARG A 50 0.46 2.74 5.98
N GLU A 51 -0.30 3.81 5.78
CA GLU A 51 -1.48 3.79 4.90
C GLU A 51 -1.08 3.53 3.45
N LEU A 52 0.06 4.07 3.00
CA LEU A 52 0.59 3.86 1.65
C LEU A 52 0.94 2.38 1.41
N PHE A 53 1.56 1.71 2.38
CA PHE A 53 1.80 0.26 2.30
C PHE A 53 0.51 -0.53 2.11
N GLN A 54 -0.54 -0.21 2.88
CA GLN A 54 -1.82 -0.90 2.74
C GLN A 54 -2.48 -0.59 1.39
N THR A 55 -2.39 0.66 0.95
CA THR A 55 -2.97 1.12 -0.30
C THR A 55 -2.27 0.49 -1.51
N GLU A 56 -0.94 0.41 -1.53
CA GLU A 56 -0.21 -0.24 -2.62
C GLU A 56 -0.40 -1.77 -2.62
N LYS A 57 -0.47 -2.41 -1.43
CA LYS A 57 -0.84 -3.83 -1.31
C LYS A 57 -2.24 -4.09 -1.89
N SER A 58 -3.17 -3.18 -1.66
CA SER A 58 -4.50 -3.24 -2.25
C SER A 58 -4.45 -3.04 -3.77
N ALA A 59 -3.74 -2.01 -4.23
CA ALA A 59 -3.64 -1.64 -5.64
C ALA A 59 -2.92 -2.67 -6.53
N LYS A 60 -2.06 -3.53 -5.96
CA LYS A 60 -1.48 -4.65 -6.71
C LYS A 60 -2.38 -5.90 -6.76
N THR A 61 -3.32 -6.03 -5.82
CA THR A 61 -4.15 -7.23 -5.67
C THR A 61 -5.56 -7.04 -6.26
N HIS A 62 -6.28 -6.02 -5.81
CA HIS A 62 -7.70 -5.83 -6.15
C HIS A 62 -7.94 -5.55 -7.65
N PRO A 63 -7.15 -4.70 -8.33
CA PRO A 63 -7.33 -4.49 -9.76
C PRO A 63 -7.12 -5.76 -10.59
N ILE A 64 -6.25 -6.69 -10.18
CA ILE A 64 -6.09 -7.98 -10.86
C ILE A 64 -7.36 -8.83 -10.72
N VAL A 65 -7.87 -8.96 -9.49
CA VAL A 65 -9.12 -9.71 -9.23
C VAL A 65 -10.27 -9.16 -10.07
N GLU A 66 -10.38 -7.84 -10.16
CA GLU A 66 -11.43 -7.20 -10.95
C GLU A 66 -11.20 -7.35 -12.46
N ALA A 67 -9.96 -7.24 -12.92
CA ALA A 67 -9.60 -7.46 -14.32
C ALA A 67 -9.90 -8.89 -14.77
N ASP A 68 -9.64 -9.88 -13.92
CA ASP A 68 -9.87 -11.29 -14.25
C ASP A 68 -11.36 -11.62 -14.37
N ARG A 69 -12.21 -10.98 -13.56
CA ARG A 69 -13.68 -11.07 -13.70
C ARG A 69 -14.17 -10.47 -15.02
N LEU A 70 -13.61 -9.33 -15.40
CA LEU A 70 -13.99 -8.63 -16.63
C LEU A 70 -13.48 -9.35 -17.89
N GLY A 71 -12.43 -10.16 -17.77
CA GLY A 71 -11.82 -10.92 -18.86
C GLY A 71 -10.81 -10.10 -19.67
N ASP A 72 -10.82 -10.27 -20.99
CA ASP A 72 -9.94 -9.54 -21.91
C ASP A 72 -10.72 -8.41 -22.61
N VAL A 73 -10.97 -7.35 -21.85
CA VAL A 73 -11.67 -6.13 -22.31
C VAL A 73 -10.87 -4.89 -21.90
N PRO A 74 -11.08 -3.73 -22.56
CA PRO A 74 -10.29 -2.52 -22.28
C PRO A 74 -10.24 -2.09 -20.80
N PRO A 75 -11.35 -2.10 -20.03
CA PRO A 75 -11.29 -1.81 -18.59
C PRO A 75 -10.36 -2.76 -17.80
N ALA A 76 -10.33 -4.04 -18.16
CA ALA A 76 -9.47 -5.03 -17.51
C ALA A 76 -7.99 -4.79 -17.80
N GLN A 77 -7.66 -4.42 -19.04
CA GLN A 77 -6.28 -4.09 -19.43
C GLN A 77 -5.78 -2.85 -18.68
N ALA A 78 -6.62 -1.82 -18.52
CA ALA A 78 -6.28 -0.63 -17.73
C ALA A 78 -6.00 -0.97 -16.26
N LEU A 79 -6.84 -1.81 -15.63
CA LEU A 79 -6.63 -2.29 -14.25
C LEU A 79 -5.32 -3.07 -14.10
N ARG A 80 -4.99 -3.95 -15.05
CA ARG A 80 -3.72 -4.70 -15.04
C ARG A 80 -2.51 -3.77 -15.13
N ALA A 81 -2.59 -2.70 -15.91
CA ALA A 81 -1.51 -1.71 -15.98
C ALA A 81 -1.28 -1.00 -14.64
N VAL A 82 -2.36 -0.65 -13.92
CA VAL A 82 -2.25 -0.13 -12.55
C VAL A 82 -1.61 -1.18 -11.63
N ALA A 83 -2.11 -2.41 -11.60
CA ALA A 83 -1.54 -3.45 -10.73
C ALA A 83 -0.04 -3.67 -10.99
N ALA A 84 0.39 -3.67 -12.26
CA ALA A 84 1.79 -3.82 -12.62
C ALA A 84 2.67 -2.68 -12.08
N HIS A 85 2.20 -1.43 -12.09
CA HIS A 85 2.91 -0.34 -11.44
C HIS A 85 2.87 -0.46 -9.91
N ALA A 86 1.75 -0.93 -9.32
CA ALA A 86 1.63 -1.11 -7.88
C ALA A 86 2.59 -2.16 -7.35
N GLU A 87 2.81 -3.24 -8.09
CA GLU A 87 3.80 -4.26 -7.73
C GLU A 87 5.21 -3.66 -7.64
N ARG A 88 5.61 -2.84 -8.62
CA ARG A 88 6.92 -2.16 -8.61
C ARG A 88 7.02 -1.16 -7.46
N ALA A 89 6.01 -0.30 -7.29
CA ALA A 89 6.00 0.70 -6.24
C ALA A 89 6.04 0.05 -4.84
N PHE A 90 5.27 -1.02 -4.63
CA PHE A 90 5.25 -1.76 -3.38
C PHE A 90 6.61 -2.40 -3.05
N ALA A 91 7.34 -2.87 -4.06
CA ALA A 91 8.69 -3.41 -3.87
C ALA A 91 9.72 -2.34 -3.46
N ASP A 92 9.53 -1.08 -3.86
CA ASP A 92 10.38 0.04 -3.45
C ASP A 92 10.14 0.48 -1.99
N LEU A 93 8.93 0.27 -1.45
CA LEU A 93 8.51 0.84 -0.17
C LEU A 93 9.36 0.42 1.03
N PRO A 94 9.77 -0.85 1.22
CA PRO A 94 10.62 -1.22 2.36
C PRO A 94 11.97 -0.49 2.38
N THR A 95 12.61 -0.35 1.22
CA THR A 95 13.87 0.38 1.09
C THR A 95 13.67 1.88 1.35
N LEU A 96 12.58 2.45 0.83
CA LEU A 96 12.22 3.83 1.10
C LEU A 96 11.99 4.04 2.61
N ALA A 97 11.20 3.18 3.24
CA ALA A 97 10.91 3.27 4.67
C ALA A 97 12.21 3.23 5.51
N GLN A 98 13.11 2.32 5.20
CA GLN A 98 14.41 2.20 5.87
C GLN A 98 15.29 3.45 5.71
N ILE A 99 15.36 4.03 4.50
CA ILE A 99 16.18 5.23 4.22
C ILE A 99 15.71 6.43 5.05
N HIS A 100 14.41 6.51 5.30
CA HIS A 100 13.74 7.66 5.90
C HIS A 100 13.39 7.46 7.38
N ASP A 101 13.84 6.37 7.99
CA ASP A 101 13.49 5.99 9.38
C ASP A 101 11.97 5.97 9.61
N LEU A 102 11.26 5.38 8.64
CA LEU A 102 9.82 5.24 8.60
C LEU A 102 9.42 3.77 8.83
N PRO A 103 8.19 3.52 9.27
CA PRO A 103 7.72 2.16 9.57
C PRO A 103 7.77 1.22 8.35
N ASP A 104 8.42 0.06 8.53
CA ASP A 104 8.54 -1.03 7.57
C ASP A 104 7.39 -2.05 7.72
N SER A 105 6.18 -1.62 7.38
CA SER A 105 5.03 -2.50 7.12
C SER A 105 4.76 -3.66 8.11
N ASP A 106 4.37 -3.36 9.36
CA ASP A 106 3.30 -4.06 10.13
C ASP A 106 3.17 -3.51 11.57
N GLY A 107 3.27 -2.17 11.73
CA GLY A 107 2.95 -1.54 13.01
C GLY A 107 1.44 -1.48 13.24
N GLY A 108 0.94 -2.40 14.06
CA GLY A 108 -0.48 -2.74 14.25
C GLY A 108 -1.50 -1.60 14.38
N THR A 109 -2.66 -1.88 13.77
CA THR A 109 -4.04 -1.55 14.22
C THR A 109 -4.34 -0.11 14.65
N ALA A 110 -4.72 0.75 13.69
CA ALA A 110 -5.77 1.79 13.88
C ALA A 110 -6.13 2.54 12.59
N VAL A 111 -5.23 2.65 11.60
CA VAL A 111 -5.50 3.41 10.36
C VAL A 111 -6.21 2.50 9.34
N GLY A 112 -7.44 2.12 9.65
CA GLY A 112 -8.20 1.17 8.83
C GLY A 112 -9.72 1.36 8.88
N ALA A 113 -10.23 2.33 9.64
CA ALA A 113 -11.67 2.57 9.77
C ALA A 113 -12.28 3.11 8.46
N ALA A 114 -11.59 4.01 7.75
CA ALA A 114 -12.03 4.53 6.45
C ALA A 114 -11.96 3.47 5.35
N PHE A 115 -10.88 2.68 5.33
CA PHE A 115 -10.72 1.60 4.35
C PHE A 115 -11.64 0.41 4.64
N SER A 116 -11.94 0.11 5.90
CA SER A 116 -12.96 -0.88 6.28
C SER A 116 -14.35 -0.45 5.84
N ALA A 117 -14.74 0.81 6.00
CA ALA A 117 -16.03 1.31 5.52
C ALA A 117 -16.14 1.27 3.98
N LEU A 118 -15.05 1.62 3.26
CA LEU A 118 -14.99 1.46 1.81
C LEU A 118 -15.05 -0.02 1.41
N ARG A 119 -14.34 -0.90 2.13
CA ARG A 119 -14.32 -2.36 1.89
C ARG A 119 -15.66 -3.03 2.20
N ASP A 120 -16.37 -2.58 3.22
CA ASP A 120 -17.71 -3.06 3.56
C ASP A 120 -18.73 -2.59 2.51
N SER A 121 -18.54 -1.40 1.94
CA SER A 121 -19.31 -0.91 0.78
C SER A 121 -19.03 -1.72 -0.50
N MET A 122 -17.80 -2.23 -0.69
CA MET A 122 -17.47 -3.21 -1.75
C MET A 122 -17.93 -4.64 -1.41
N GLY A 123 -18.21 -4.89 -0.13
CA GLY A 123 -18.60 -6.16 0.43
C GLY A 123 -20.05 -6.51 0.14
N ASP A 124 -20.88 -5.53 -0.22
CA ASP A 124 -22.27 -5.76 -0.55
C ASP A 124 -22.39 -6.70 -1.75
N LEU A 125 -23.03 -7.84 -1.50
CA LEU A 125 -23.15 -9.02 -2.35
C LEU A 125 -24.02 -8.80 -3.61
N LEU A 126 -24.28 -7.54 -3.97
CA LEU A 126 -25.17 -7.08 -5.04
C LEU A 126 -24.54 -5.98 -5.91
N LEU A 127 -23.22 -5.81 -5.89
CA LEU A 127 -22.57 -4.88 -6.81
C LEU A 127 -22.56 -5.47 -8.22
N THR A 128 -23.02 -4.68 -9.19
CA THR A 128 -22.84 -4.96 -10.61
C THR A 128 -21.38 -4.74 -11.00
N ALA A 129 -20.95 -5.31 -12.12
CA ALA A 129 -19.58 -5.20 -12.63
C ALA A 129 -19.13 -3.73 -12.75
N GLU A 130 -20.00 -2.83 -13.25
CA GLU A 130 -19.70 -1.39 -13.30
C GLU A 130 -19.42 -0.80 -11.91
N LYS A 131 -20.26 -1.12 -10.92
CA LYS A 131 -20.12 -0.53 -9.57
C LYS A 131 -18.85 -1.02 -8.89
N SER A 132 -18.54 -2.30 -9.03
CA SER A 132 -17.30 -2.91 -8.52
C SER A 132 -16.06 -2.28 -9.18
N TYR A 133 -16.10 -2.11 -10.50
CA TYR A 133 -15.05 -1.42 -11.25
C TYR A 133 -14.86 0.02 -10.80
N ARG A 134 -15.94 0.80 -10.71
CA ARG A 134 -15.90 2.21 -10.26
C ARG A 134 -15.38 2.31 -8.84
N GLY A 135 -15.79 1.39 -7.97
CA GLY A 135 -15.27 1.28 -6.62
C GLY A 135 -13.75 1.06 -6.59
N THR A 136 -13.25 0.15 -7.43
CA THR A 136 -11.80 -0.07 -7.61
C THR A 136 -11.10 1.20 -8.07
N VAL A 137 -11.67 1.95 -9.03
CA VAL A 137 -11.12 3.24 -9.48
C VAL A 137 -11.05 4.28 -8.38
N LEU A 138 -12.07 4.37 -7.53
CA LEU A 138 -12.07 5.28 -6.38
C LEU A 138 -10.97 4.92 -5.37
N GLY A 139 -10.77 3.64 -5.09
CA GLY A 139 -9.66 3.18 -4.23
C GLY A 139 -8.28 3.54 -4.79
N MET A 140 -8.11 3.49 -6.12
CA MET A 140 -6.85 3.91 -6.76
C MET A 140 -6.65 5.43 -6.72
N ARG A 141 -7.71 6.22 -6.83
CA ARG A 141 -7.64 7.69 -6.67
C ARG A 141 -7.27 8.09 -5.25
N HIS A 142 -7.81 7.40 -4.25
CA HIS A 142 -7.38 7.57 -2.85
C HIS A 142 -5.86 7.39 -2.70
N GLY A 143 -5.28 6.36 -3.32
CA GLY A 143 -3.83 6.18 -3.30
C GLY A 143 -3.06 7.32 -3.96
N VAL A 144 -3.60 7.93 -5.03
CA VAL A 144 -2.99 9.12 -5.65
C VAL A 144 -2.99 10.30 -4.67
N ASP A 145 -4.13 10.59 -4.06
CA ASP A 145 -4.28 11.69 -3.11
C ASP A 145 -3.37 11.47 -1.89
N LEU A 146 -3.26 10.22 -1.40
CA LEU A 146 -2.37 9.86 -0.31
C LEU A 146 -0.90 10.15 -0.63
N VAL A 147 -0.42 9.84 -1.84
CA VAL A 147 0.96 10.13 -2.23
C VAL A 147 1.20 11.63 -2.40
N GLU A 148 0.20 12.42 -2.79
CA GLU A 148 0.29 13.90 -2.75
C GLU A 148 0.50 14.40 -1.31
N LEU A 149 -0.26 13.87 -0.35
CA LEU A 149 -0.11 14.24 1.06
C LEU A 149 1.30 13.90 1.57
N VAL A 150 1.81 12.69 1.27
CA VAL A 150 3.18 12.30 1.61
C VAL A 150 4.19 13.26 0.99
N GLN A 151 4.03 13.62 -0.29
CA GLN A 151 4.92 14.55 -0.98
C GLN A 151 4.97 15.92 -0.30
N HIS A 152 3.80 16.47 0.08
CA HIS A 152 3.72 17.76 0.74
C HIS A 152 4.40 17.77 2.10
N VAL A 153 4.19 16.72 2.92
CA VAL A 153 4.84 16.58 4.23
C VAL A 153 6.36 16.40 4.07
N ALA A 154 6.79 15.52 3.16
CA ALA A 154 8.20 15.28 2.87
C ALA A 154 8.93 16.56 2.41
N ALA A 155 8.31 17.32 1.50
CA ALA A 155 8.88 18.57 1.00
C ALA A 155 8.99 19.63 2.11
N HIS A 156 8.00 19.72 2.99
CA HIS A 156 8.03 20.63 4.15
C HIS A 156 9.19 20.29 5.10
N HIS A 157 9.46 19.00 5.31
CA HIS A 157 10.58 18.50 6.11
C HIS A 157 11.96 18.62 5.44
N GLY A 158 12.01 19.07 4.18
CA GLY A 158 13.25 19.10 3.40
C GLY A 158 13.72 17.72 2.94
N ASP A 159 12.88 16.69 3.04
CA ASP A 159 13.15 15.35 2.53
C ASP A 159 12.96 15.30 1.01
N LYS A 160 14.00 15.74 0.31
CA LYS A 160 14.01 15.83 -1.15
C LYS A 160 13.96 14.46 -1.82
N THR A 161 14.54 13.43 -1.19
CA THR A 161 14.59 12.09 -1.79
C THR A 161 13.19 11.47 -1.80
N LEU A 162 12.46 11.54 -0.69
CA LEU A 162 11.08 11.08 -0.62
C LEU A 162 10.16 11.89 -1.54
N ALA A 163 10.33 13.22 -1.60
CA ALA A 163 9.57 14.07 -2.51
C ALA A 163 9.80 13.74 -3.99
N VAL A 164 11.04 13.41 -4.39
CA VAL A 164 11.37 12.96 -5.75
C VAL A 164 10.74 11.60 -6.05
N TRP A 165 10.77 10.66 -5.11
CA TRP A 165 10.09 9.38 -5.27
C TRP A 165 8.58 9.58 -5.49
N CYS A 166 7.94 10.42 -4.67
CA CYS A 166 6.51 10.74 -4.82
C CYS A 166 6.22 11.38 -6.19
N THR A 167 7.08 12.30 -6.64
CA THR A 167 6.94 12.94 -7.96
C THR A 167 6.94 11.92 -9.08
N ARG A 168 7.91 11.00 -9.08
CA ARG A 168 8.00 9.91 -10.07
C ARG A 168 6.75 9.03 -9.99
N TRP A 169 6.40 8.56 -8.80
CA TRP A 169 5.23 7.72 -8.58
C TRP A 169 3.95 8.38 -9.11
N LEU A 170 3.73 9.67 -8.82
CA LEU A 170 2.55 10.42 -9.27
C LEU A 170 2.53 10.58 -10.78
N SER A 171 3.68 10.87 -11.40
CA SER A 171 3.80 11.02 -12.86
C SER A 171 3.47 9.74 -13.63
N GLU A 172 3.75 8.58 -13.02
CA GLU A 172 3.44 7.27 -13.61
C GLU A 172 2.02 6.80 -13.26
N ARG A 173 1.58 6.91 -12.00
CA ARG A 173 0.28 6.39 -11.55
C ARG A 173 -0.91 7.16 -12.09
N ARG A 174 -0.89 8.50 -12.02
CA ARG A 174 -2.04 9.34 -12.40
C ARG A 174 -2.59 9.01 -13.80
N PRO A 175 -1.77 8.98 -14.87
CA PRO A 175 -2.30 8.69 -16.20
C PRO A 175 -2.90 7.28 -16.31
N LEU A 176 -2.42 6.31 -15.53
CA LEU A 176 -2.98 4.95 -15.48
C LEU A 176 -4.36 4.94 -14.81
N VAL A 177 -4.51 5.63 -13.68
CA VAL A 177 -5.81 5.73 -12.98
C VAL A 177 -6.82 6.51 -13.80
N GLU A 178 -6.38 7.57 -14.49
CA GLU A 178 -7.22 8.30 -15.44
C GLU A 178 -7.63 7.44 -16.64
N ALA A 179 -6.74 6.56 -17.13
CA ALA A 179 -7.10 5.59 -18.16
C ALA A 179 -8.22 4.67 -17.67
N CYS A 180 -8.10 4.10 -16.47
CA CYS A 180 -9.17 3.31 -15.87
C CYS A 180 -10.49 4.10 -15.79
N ALA A 181 -10.44 5.38 -15.40
CA ALA A 181 -11.64 6.21 -15.32
C ALA A 181 -12.29 6.45 -16.68
N ARG A 182 -11.51 6.62 -17.76
CA ARG A 182 -12.04 6.76 -19.13
C ARG A 182 -12.75 5.50 -19.61
N GLU A 183 -12.28 4.33 -19.19
CA GLU A 183 -12.90 3.05 -19.54
C GLU A 183 -14.30 2.85 -18.92
N LEU A 184 -14.78 3.74 -18.04
CA LEU A 184 -16.20 3.76 -17.65
C LEU A 184 -17.13 3.94 -18.87
N ALA A 185 -16.67 4.61 -19.92
CA ALA A 185 -17.42 4.73 -21.17
C ALA A 185 -17.68 3.36 -21.84
N TRP A 186 -16.80 2.38 -21.62
CA TRP A 186 -17.01 1.02 -22.12
C TRP A 186 -18.27 0.38 -21.50
N PHE A 187 -18.50 0.57 -20.20
CA PHE A 187 -19.70 0.06 -19.53
C PHE A 187 -20.98 0.73 -20.06
N ALA A 188 -20.93 2.02 -20.38
CA ALA A 188 -22.06 2.71 -21.01
C ALA A 188 -22.37 2.17 -22.41
N ALA A 189 -21.35 1.72 -23.15
CA ALA A 189 -21.51 1.08 -24.46
C ALA A 189 -21.89 -0.42 -24.39
N ASN A 190 -21.72 -1.06 -23.23
CA ASN A 190 -22.00 -2.49 -23.00
C ASN A 190 -22.88 -2.66 -21.75
N PRO A 191 -24.14 -2.17 -21.76
CA PRO A 191 -24.99 -2.12 -20.57
C PRO A 191 -25.32 -3.49 -19.98
N GLU A 192 -25.42 -4.53 -20.81
CA GLU A 192 -25.60 -5.91 -20.36
C GLU A 192 -24.42 -6.40 -19.53
N ARG A 193 -23.19 -6.12 -19.98
CA ARG A 193 -21.96 -6.39 -19.23
C ARG A 193 -21.88 -5.57 -17.95
N ALA A 194 -22.31 -4.32 -17.99
CA ALA A 194 -22.31 -3.43 -16.83
C ALA A 194 -23.23 -3.91 -15.70
N ALA A 195 -24.32 -4.59 -16.04
CA ALA A 195 -25.30 -5.12 -15.10
C ALA A 195 -24.97 -6.52 -14.57
N GLU A 196 -23.98 -7.22 -15.13
CA GLU A 196 -23.56 -8.53 -14.63
C GLU A 196 -23.16 -8.46 -13.15
N PRO A 197 -23.47 -9.48 -12.34
CA PRO A 197 -22.98 -9.55 -10.96
C PRO A 197 -21.45 -9.53 -10.92
N ALA A 198 -20.85 -8.70 -10.06
CA ALA A 198 -19.40 -8.63 -9.92
C ALA A 198 -18.77 -9.86 -9.23
N LYS A 199 -19.59 -10.72 -8.61
CA LYS A 199 -19.17 -12.00 -8.04
C LYS A 199 -20.15 -13.08 -8.46
N ASP A 200 -19.63 -14.19 -8.97
CA ASP A 200 -20.40 -15.44 -9.09
C ASP A 200 -20.73 -15.94 -7.68
N ASN A 201 -21.91 -15.58 -7.18
CA ASN A 201 -22.42 -16.11 -5.93
C ASN A 201 -23.78 -16.80 -6.17
N PRO A 202 -23.90 -18.11 -5.93
CA PRO A 202 -25.16 -18.85 -6.10
C PRO A 202 -26.32 -18.26 -5.28
N LEU A 203 -26.05 -17.53 -4.19
CA LEU A 203 -27.08 -16.82 -3.43
C LEU A 203 -27.62 -15.57 -4.14
N ALA A 204 -26.81 -14.90 -4.96
CA ALA A 204 -27.24 -13.75 -5.76
C ALA A 204 -28.19 -14.20 -6.88
N PHE A 205 -27.96 -15.36 -7.49
CA PHE A 205 -28.88 -15.97 -8.45
C PHE A 205 -30.25 -16.28 -7.83
N MET A 206 -30.30 -16.77 -6.59
CA MET A 206 -31.56 -17.01 -5.87
C MET A 206 -32.32 -15.71 -5.56
N LEU A 207 -31.61 -14.63 -5.19
CA LEU A 207 -32.25 -13.33 -4.93
C LEU A 207 -32.77 -12.68 -6.21
N HIS A 208 -32.01 -12.74 -7.30
CA HIS A 208 -32.40 -12.16 -8.60
C HIS A 208 -33.63 -12.89 -9.19
N GLY A 209 -33.72 -14.21 -9.02
CA GLY A 209 -34.91 -14.99 -9.38
C GLY A 209 -36.15 -14.63 -8.56
N LEU A 210 -35.98 -14.28 -7.28
CA LEU A 210 -37.06 -13.82 -6.41
C LEU A 210 -37.58 -12.44 -6.81
N VAL A 211 -36.70 -11.50 -7.15
CA VAL A 211 -37.08 -10.14 -7.57
C VAL A 211 -37.85 -10.17 -8.90
N HIS A 212 -37.35 -10.89 -9.92
CA HIS A 212 -38.11 -11.05 -11.16
C HIS A 212 -39.39 -11.88 -10.99
N GLY A 213 -39.41 -12.85 -10.06
CA GLY A 213 -40.62 -13.58 -9.70
C GLY A 213 -41.72 -12.67 -9.15
N VAL A 214 -41.35 -11.69 -8.32
CA VAL A 214 -42.28 -10.70 -7.77
C VAL A 214 -42.77 -9.73 -8.85
N GLU A 215 -41.92 -9.31 -9.78
CA GLU A 215 -42.29 -8.42 -10.89
C GLU A 215 -43.27 -9.10 -11.86
N VAL A 216 -43.02 -10.37 -12.23
CA VAL A 216 -43.93 -11.14 -13.10
C VAL A 216 -45.29 -11.39 -12.42
N VAL A 217 -45.30 -11.63 -11.10
CA VAL A 217 -46.56 -11.75 -10.34
C VAL A 217 -47.29 -10.41 -10.27
N ALA A 218 -46.59 -9.29 -10.08
CA ALA A 218 -47.17 -7.97 -10.03
C ALA A 218 -47.78 -7.53 -11.38
N GLU A 219 -47.13 -7.85 -12.51
CA GLU A 219 -47.69 -7.61 -13.85
C GLU A 219 -48.93 -8.48 -14.11
N LYS A 220 -48.92 -9.74 -13.68
CA LYS A 220 -50.05 -10.64 -13.83
C LYS A 220 -51.26 -10.21 -13.00
N VAL A 221 -51.03 -9.67 -11.79
CA VAL A 221 -52.10 -9.10 -10.96
C VAL A 221 -52.66 -7.81 -11.57
N ARG A 222 -51.85 -6.95 -12.17
CA ARG A 222 -52.35 -5.76 -12.88
C ARG A 222 -53.11 -6.08 -14.17
N GLY A 223 -52.75 -7.16 -14.86
CA GLY A 223 -53.46 -7.62 -16.06
C GLY A 223 -54.83 -8.25 -15.79
N VAL A 224 -55.08 -8.73 -14.57
CA VAL A 224 -56.34 -9.37 -14.15
C VAL A 224 -57.37 -8.36 -13.58
N VAL A 225 -56.94 -7.14 -13.25
CA VAL A 225 -57.79 -6.07 -12.69
C VAL A 225 -58.27 -5.09 -13.79
N ARG A 226 -58.36 -5.54 -15.05
CA ARG A 226 -58.89 -4.76 -16.17
C ARG A 226 -60.19 -5.34 -16.71
#